data_AF-A0A2V7HWB6-F1
#
_entry.id   AF-A0A2V7HWB6-F1
#
_cell.length_a   1.000
_cell.length_b   1.000
_cell.length_c   1.000
_cell.angle_alpha   90.00
_cell.angle_beta   90.00
_cell.angle_gamma   90.00
#
_symmetry.space_group_name_H-M   'P 1'
#
loop_
_entity.id
_entity.type
_entity.pdbx_description
1 polymer ?
#
loop_
_entity_poly.entity_id
_entity_poly.type
_entity_poly.pdbx_seq_one_letter_code
_entity_poly.pdbx_strand_id
1 'polypeptide(L)' 'MATLELTSLERALDRAREGRRPDAAEAETLLDTPTARLPALLDAASAVRDRGRGRRITFSAKVFVPLTTLCRDYCGYCT' A
#
# COMPACT_ATOMS: atom_id res chain seq x y z
N MET A 1 -10.71 20.42 -12.54
CA MET A 1 -9.67 19.39 -12.31
C MET A 1 -9.74 18.81 -10.91
N ALA A 2 -9.47 19.56 -9.83
CA ALA A 2 -9.46 19.03 -8.45
C ALA A 2 -10.71 18.24 -8.02
N THR A 3 -11.91 18.66 -8.44
CA THR A 3 -13.15 17.93 -8.13
C THR A 3 -13.24 16.58 -8.85
N LEU A 4 -12.75 16.49 -10.09
CA LEU A 4 -12.74 15.23 -10.85
C LEU A 4 -11.72 14.25 -10.23
N GLU A 5 -10.56 14.75 -9.83
CA GLU A 5 -9.53 13.97 -9.11
C GLU A 5 -10.07 13.40 -7.80
N LEU A 6 -10.74 14.23 -6.99
CA LEU A 6 -11.39 13.78 -5.75
C LEU A 6 -12.45 12.71 -6.02
N THR A 7 -13.29 12.86 -7.06
CA THR A 7 -14.29 11.82 -7.39
C THR A 7 -13.65 10.52 -7.86
N SER A 8 -12.50 10.57 -8.54
CA SER A 8 -11.77 9.37 -8.96
C SER A 8 -11.13 8.66 -7.78
N LEU A 9 -10.58 9.41 -6.82
CA LEU A 9 -10.07 8.86 -5.57
C LEU A 9 -11.17 8.19 -4.74
N GLU A 10 -12.31 8.85 -4.54
CA GLU A 10 -13.40 8.23 -3.77
C GLU A 10 -13.91 6.95 -4.45
N ARG A 11 -14.04 6.94 -5.79
CA ARG A 11 -14.39 5.74 -6.55
C ARG A 11 -13.38 4.60 -6.36
N ALA A 12 -12.08 4.90 -6.40
CA ALA A 12 -11.04 3.91 -6.17
C ALA A 12 -11.06 3.37 -4.72
N LEU A 13 -11.28 4.24 -3.73
CA LEU A 13 -11.41 3.86 -2.32
C LEU A 13 -12.62 2.96 -2.07
N ASP A 14 -13.77 3.26 -2.66
CA ASP A 14 -14.98 2.44 -2.48
C ASP A 14 -14.81 1.05 -3.09
N ARG A 15 -14.24 0.96 -4.29
CA ARG A 15 -13.91 -0.33 -4.90
C ARG A 15 -12.90 -1.13 -4.08
N ALA A 16 -11.88 -0.47 -3.53
CA ALA A 16 -10.94 -1.12 -2.61
C ALA A 16 -11.65 -1.62 -1.34
N ARG A 17 -12.57 -0.84 -0.77
CA ARG A 17 -13.41 -1.25 0.36
C ARG A 17 -14.32 -2.42 0.05
N GLU A 18 -14.68 -2.67 -1.20
CA GLU A 18 -15.39 -3.88 -1.64
C GLU A 18 -14.46 -5.09 -1.85
N GLY A 19 -13.14 -4.91 -1.72
CA GLY A 19 -12.14 -5.96 -1.94
C GLY A 19 -11.79 -6.17 -3.41
N ARG A 20 -12.18 -5.24 -4.30
CA ARG A 20 -11.79 -5.26 -5.71
C ARG A 20 -10.31 -4.91 -5.81
N ARG A 21 -9.58 -5.61 -6.69
CA ARG A 21 -8.19 -5.27 -7.01
C ARG A 21 -8.19 -3.99 -7.87
N PRO A 22 -7.42 -2.96 -7.49
CA PRO A 22 -7.22 -1.79 -8.34
C PRO A 22 -6.59 -2.18 -9.67
N ASP A 23 -7.04 -1.56 -10.76
CA ASP A 23 -6.26 -1.50 -12.00
C ASP A 23 -5.11 -0.48 -11.89
N ALA A 24 -4.32 -0.31 -12.96
CA ALA A 24 -3.17 0.59 -12.94
C ALA A 24 -3.55 2.06 -12.68
N ALA A 25 -4.62 2.55 -13.31
CA ALA A 25 -5.07 3.94 -13.14
C ALA A 25 -5.65 4.17 -11.73
N GLU A 26 -6.39 3.18 -11.21
CA GLU A 26 -6.87 3.21 -9.82
C GLU A 26 -5.71 3.18 -8.83
N ALA A 27 -4.67 2.39 -9.09
CA ALA A 27 -3.48 2.34 -8.24
C ALA A 27 -2.72 3.67 -8.24
N GLU A 28 -2.51 4.30 -9.41
CA GLU A 28 -1.92 5.65 -9.52
C GLU A 28 -2.74 6.68 -8.73
N THR A 29 -4.06 6.66 -8.88
CA THR A 29 -4.96 7.55 -8.13
C THR A 29 -4.83 7.36 -6.62
N LEU A 30 -4.70 6.11 -6.14
CA LEU A 30 -4.50 5.81 -4.72
C LEU A 30 -3.10 6.23 -4.23
N LEU A 31 -2.07 6.12 -5.06
CA LEU A 31 -0.71 6.60 -4.73
C LEU A 31 -0.68 8.11 -4.53
N ASP A 32 -1.44 8.86 -5.34
CA ASP A 32 -1.56 10.31 -5.26
C ASP A 32 -2.55 10.80 -4.18
N THR A 33 -2.95 9.93 -3.24
CA THR A 33 -3.85 10.29 -2.14
C THR A 33 -3.30 11.49 -1.35
N PRO A 34 -4.01 12.62 -1.29
CA PRO A 34 -3.57 13.75 -0.48
C PRO A 34 -3.49 13.38 1.00
N THR A 35 -2.53 13.93 1.75
CA THR A 35 -2.36 13.65 3.19
C THR A 35 -3.65 13.82 3.99
N ALA A 36 -4.50 14.79 3.64
CA ALA A 36 -5.80 15.01 4.28
C ALA A 36 -6.78 13.83 4.13
N ARG A 37 -6.59 12.98 3.11
CA ARG A 37 -7.37 11.76 2.84
C ARG A 37 -6.63 10.47 3.20
N LEU A 38 -5.40 10.55 3.72
CA LEU A 38 -4.65 9.38 4.20
C LEU A 38 -5.46 8.50 5.18
N PRO A 39 -6.25 9.04 6.14
CA PRO A 39 -7.10 8.21 6.98
C PRO A 39 -8.08 7.34 6.19
N ALA A 40 -8.71 7.89 5.15
CA ALA A 40 -9.67 7.15 4.33
C ALA A 40 -9.01 6.00 3.54
N LEU A 41 -7.77 6.19 3.10
CA LEU A 41 -6.95 5.15 2.45
C LEU A 41 -6.57 4.04 3.45
N LEU A 42 -6.11 4.41 4.65
CA LEU A 42 -5.75 3.46 5.69
C LEU A 42 -6.97 2.66 6.18
N ASP A 43 -8.14 3.27 6.25
CA ASP A 43 -9.40 2.61 6.60
C ASP A 43 -9.81 1.59 5.53
N ALA A 44 -9.72 1.96 4.24
CA ALA A 44 -10.00 1.04 3.13
C ALA A 44 -9.03 -0.15 3.15
N ALA A 45 -7.73 0.10 3.31
CA ALA A 45 -6.71 -0.95 3.41
C ALA A 45 -6.92 -1.84 4.63
N SER A 46 -7.31 -1.26 5.77
CA SER A 46 -7.64 -2.01 6.99
C SER A 46 -8.84 -2.92 6.81
N ALA A 47 -9.90 -2.44 6.14
CA ALA A 47 -11.07 -3.26 5.83
C ALA A 47 -10.72 -4.45 4.92
N VAL A 48 -9.86 -4.23 3.91
CA VAL A 48 -9.35 -5.32 3.06
C VAL A 48 -8.54 -6.33 3.87
N ARG A 49 -7.63 -5.86 4.72
CA ARG A 49 -6.80 -6.70 5.60
C ARG A 49 -7.67 -7.50 6.58
N ASP A 50 -8.68 -6.87 7.19
CA ASP A 50 -9.57 -7.52 8.17
C ASP A 50 -10.43 -8.61 7.52
N ARG A 51 -10.93 -8.40 6.29
CA ARG A 51 -11.66 -9.46 5.55
C ARG A 51 -10.79 -10.63 5.16
N GLY A 52 -9.55 -10.39 4.73
CA GLY A 52 -8.67 -11.44 4.20
C GLY A 52 -7.86 -12.19 5.27
N ARG A 53 -7.33 -11.48 6.26
CA ARG A 53 -6.42 -12.02 7.30
C ARG A 53 -6.99 -11.91 8.71
N GLY A 54 -8.05 -11.12 8.90
CA GLY A 54 -8.54 -10.77 10.23
C GLY A 54 -7.53 -9.92 11.00
N ARG A 55 -7.67 -9.91 12.33
CA ARG A 55 -6.85 -9.12 13.24
C ARG A 55 -5.63 -9.86 13.78
N ARG A 56 -5.43 -11.13 13.37
CA ARG A 56 -4.29 -11.94 13.83
C ARG A 56 -3.02 -11.48 13.13
N ILE A 57 -2.08 -10.93 13.88
CA ILE A 57 -0.74 -10.63 13.40
C ILE A 57 0.15 -11.86 13.67
N THR A 58 0.67 -12.46 12.60
CA THR A 58 1.67 -13.53 12.70
C THR A 58 3.05 -12.95 12.46
N PHE A 59 4.05 -13.39 13.22
CA PHE A 59 5.44 -13.06 12.96
C PHE A 59 6.24 -14.35 12.81
N SER A 60 7.39 -14.25 12.15
CA SER A 60 8.33 -15.35 12.04
C SER A 60 9.58 -14.98 12.82
N ALA A 61 9.89 -15.76 13.87
CA ALA A 61 11.12 -15.60 14.62
C ALA A 61 12.30 -16.01 13.73
N LYS A 62 12.92 -15.03 13.08
CA LYS A 62 14.00 -15.20 12.13
C LYS A 62 15.19 -14.37 12.56
N VAL A 63 16.37 -14.98 12.56
CA VAL A 63 17.64 -14.25 12.57
C VAL A 63 18.09 -14.08 11.13
N PHE A 64 18.41 -12.84 10.74
CA PHE A 64 19.12 -12.57 9.50
C PHE A 64 20.63 -12.56 9.82
N VAL A 65 21.38 -13.48 9.22
CA VAL A 65 22.84 -13.57 9.41
C VAL A 65 23.52 -13.05 8.15
N PRO A 66 23.98 -11.78 8.12
CA PRO A 66 24.72 -11.24 6.97
C PRO A 66 26.13 -11.82 6.95
N LEU A 67 26.30 -12.99 6.34
CA LEU A 67 27.59 -13.68 6.26
C LEU A 67 28.66 -12.87 5.50
N THR A 68 28.25 -11.98 4.60
CA THR A 68 29.14 -11.10 3.84
C THR A 68 28.44 -9.79 3.49
N THR A 69 29.22 -8.72 3.39
CA THR A 69 28.83 -7.42 2.82
C THR A 69 29.65 -7.08 1.58
N LEU A 70 30.49 -8.00 1.09
CA LEU A 70 31.23 -7.82 -0.16
C LEU A 70 30.29 -8.01 -1.34
N CYS A 71 30.10 -6.94 -2.13
CA CYS A 71 29.30 -6.94 -3.35
C CYS A 71 30.13 -6.36 -4.51
N ARG A 72 29.93 -6.85 -5.72
CA ARG A 72 30.56 -6.32 -6.95
C ARG A 72 29.72 -5.22 -7.60
N ASP A 73 28.45 -5.12 -7.23
CA ASP A 73 27.52 -4.16 -7.80
C ASP A 73 27.69 -2.78 -7.17
N TYR A 74 27.42 -1.74 -7.95
CA TYR A 74 27.46 -0.34 -7.54
C TYR A 74 26.04 0.23 -7.50
N CYS A 75 25.30 -0.13 -6.45
CA CYS A 75 23.94 0.34 -6.25
C CYS A 75 23.92 1.66 -5.47
N GLY A 76 23.35 2.73 -6.03
CA GLY A 76 23.30 4.05 -5.37
C GLY A 76 22.44 4.13 -4.10
N TYR A 77 21.68 3.08 -3.78
CA TYR A 77 20.86 2.95 -2.58
C TYR A 77 21.41 1.94 -1.56
N CYS A 78 22.47 1.22 -1.91
CA CYS A 78 23.07 0.19 -1.07
C CYS A 78 24.41 0.69 -0.56
N THR A 79 24.59 0.71 0.76
CA THR A 79 25.86 1.06 1.42
C THR A 79 26.79 -0.14 1.49
#